data_AF-A0A1E5UM70-F1
#
_entry.id   AF-A0A1E5UM70-F1
#
_cell.length_a   1.000
_cell.length_b   1.000
_cell.length_c   1.000
_cell.angle_alpha   90.00
_cell.angle_beta   90.00
_cell.angle_gamma   90.00
#
_symmetry.space_group_name_H-M   'P 1'
#
loop_
_entity.id
_entity.type
_entity.pdbx_description
1 polymer ?
#
loop_
_entity_poly.entity_id
_entity_poly.type
_entity_poly.pdbx_seq_one_letter_code
_entity_poly.pdbx_strand_id
1 'polypeptide(L)'
;MFHGTTTKWETICVDDMNIEPDEVLIVNGITHFGNLTDEGVDIYSPSPRDVVLNNIRKMQPDVFILFVTNVSYSAPIFITRFREALFYYSSMFDMLDATARRDNHQRFLIERGLFRKCALNVVACKGLDGVDYPEIYKQWHVRNHRAGLKQLPSNRDVVKAVREKVKE
;
A
#
# COMPACT_ATOMS: atom_id res chain seq x y z
N MET A 1 23.90 8.13 8.52
CA MET A 1 24.04 8.83 7.22
C MET A 1 22.72 8.70 6.48
N PHE A 2 22.26 9.73 5.77
CA PHE A 2 21.03 9.66 4.98
C PHE A 2 21.38 9.66 3.50
N HIS A 3 20.85 8.68 2.76
CA HIS A 3 21.01 8.58 1.30
C HIS A 3 19.63 8.68 0.66
N GLY A 4 19.43 9.71 -0.16
CA GLY A 4 18.21 9.90 -0.94
C GLY A 4 18.44 9.51 -2.40
N THR A 5 17.44 8.90 -3.02
CA THR A 5 17.46 8.57 -4.45
C THR A 5 16.17 9.02 -5.12
N THR A 6 16.25 9.39 -6.40
CA THR A 6 15.10 9.78 -7.23
C THR A 6 15.02 8.85 -8.43
N THR A 7 14.68 7.59 -8.15
CA THR A 7 14.56 6.55 -9.18
C THR A 7 13.20 5.87 -9.07
N LYS A 8 12.75 5.31 -10.20
CA LYS A 8 11.55 4.46 -10.25
C LYS A 8 11.72 3.26 -9.32
N TRP A 9 10.67 2.89 -8.60
CA TRP A 9 10.77 1.84 -7.57
C TRP A 9 11.17 0.49 -8.16
N GLU A 10 10.70 0.20 -9.38
CA GLU A 10 10.97 -1.05 -10.09
C GLU A 10 12.46 -1.22 -10.45
N THR A 11 13.22 -0.13 -10.42
CA THR A 11 14.65 -0.12 -10.79
C THR A 11 15.59 -0.19 -9.59
N ILE A 12 15.09 0.02 -8.37
CA ILE A 12 15.92 -0.02 -7.17
C ILE A 12 16.35 -1.46 -6.90
N CYS A 13 17.65 -1.70 -6.79
CA CYS A 13 18.26 -2.99 -6.48
C CYS A 13 19.23 -2.91 -5.30
N VAL A 14 19.82 -4.06 -4.93
CA VAL A 14 20.80 -4.14 -3.85
C VAL A 14 22.07 -3.36 -4.17
N ASP A 15 22.47 -3.27 -5.43
CA ASP A 15 23.68 -2.55 -5.84
C ASP A 15 23.55 -1.03 -5.66
N ASP A 16 22.31 -0.51 -5.63
CA ASP A 16 22.02 0.88 -5.28
C ASP A 16 22.16 1.15 -3.77
N MET A 17 22.25 0.09 -2.96
CA MET A 17 22.34 0.16 -1.52
C MET A 17 23.76 -0.24 -1.10
N ASN A 18 24.55 0.70 -0.60
CA ASN A 18 25.88 0.42 -0.04
C ASN A 18 25.73 -0.24 1.34
N ILE A 19 25.21 -1.47 1.36
CA ILE A 19 24.97 -2.26 2.57
C ILE A 19 26.27 -3.00 2.92
N GLU A 20 26.76 -2.75 4.13
CA GLU A 20 27.94 -3.46 4.63
C GLU A 20 27.54 -4.88 5.10
N PRO A 21 28.44 -5.89 5.01
CA PRO A 21 28.08 -7.28 5.30
C PRO A 21 27.58 -7.57 6.73
N ASP A 22 27.85 -6.67 7.68
CA ASP A 22 27.46 -6.77 9.10
C ASP A 22 26.23 -5.94 9.46
N GLU A 23 25.62 -5.24 8.49
CA GLU A 23 24.43 -4.44 8.71
C GLU A 23 23.14 -5.28 8.67
N VAL A 24 22.18 -4.89 9.51
CA VAL A 24 20.81 -5.43 9.48
C VAL A 24 19.98 -4.61 8.49
N LEU A 25 19.42 -5.28 7.49
CA LEU A 25 18.59 -4.63 6.47
C LEU A 25 17.09 -4.76 6.82
N ILE A 26 16.46 -3.62 7.06
CA ILE A 26 15.00 -3.52 7.18
C ILE A 26 14.46 -2.74 5.99
N VAL A 27 13.64 -3.39 5.17
CA VAL A 27 12.89 -2.74 4.10
C VAL A 27 11.51 -2.36 4.61
N ASN A 28 11.15 -1.09 4.49
CA ASN A 28 9.91 -0.55 5.04
C ASN A 28 9.02 0.08 3.96
N GLY A 29 8.01 -0.68 3.50
CA GLY A 29 6.99 -0.27 2.55
C GLY A 29 5.77 0.34 3.21
N ILE A 30 5.93 1.48 3.90
CA ILE A 30 4.80 2.28 4.42
C ILE A 30 4.11 3.07 3.31
N THR A 31 4.83 3.40 2.24
CA THR A 31 4.29 4.11 1.09
C THR A 31 3.43 3.18 0.24
N HIS A 32 2.51 3.77 -0.52
CA HIS A 32 1.48 3.06 -1.28
C HIS A 32 2.07 2.13 -2.35
N PHE A 33 2.49 0.91 -1.99
CA PHE A 33 2.77 -0.19 -2.93
C PHE A 33 1.56 -0.46 -3.84
N GLY A 34 0.36 -0.12 -3.38
CA GLY A 34 -0.85 -0.10 -4.19
C GLY A 34 -0.78 0.84 -5.40
N ASN A 35 0.11 1.84 -5.41
CA ASN A 35 0.28 2.78 -6.52
C ASN A 35 1.15 2.25 -7.67
N LEU A 36 1.72 1.05 -7.52
CA LEU A 36 2.36 0.35 -8.62
C LEU A 36 1.26 -0.31 -9.46
N THR A 37 1.41 -0.27 -10.78
CA THR A 37 0.43 -0.91 -11.66
C THR A 37 0.43 -2.43 -11.44
N ASP A 38 -0.77 -3.00 -11.46
CA ASP A 38 -0.98 -4.45 -11.37
C ASP A 38 -0.71 -5.15 -12.72
N GLU A 39 -0.81 -4.40 -13.82
CA GLU A 39 -0.60 -4.88 -15.18
C GLU A 39 0.87 -4.71 -15.60
N GLY A 40 1.42 -5.73 -16.24
CA GLY A 40 2.67 -5.65 -16.99
C GLY A 40 2.49 -4.87 -18.30
N VAL A 41 3.60 -4.48 -18.93
CA VAL A 41 3.58 -3.81 -20.24
C VAL A 41 2.88 -4.69 -21.31
N ASP A 42 2.97 -6.00 -21.14
CA ASP A 42 2.26 -7.01 -21.91
C ASP A 42 1.98 -8.26 -21.04
N ILE A 43 1.34 -9.28 -21.62
CA ILE A 43 0.96 -10.53 -20.93
C ILE A 43 2.19 -11.35 -20.49
N TYR A 44 3.36 -11.11 -21.08
CA TYR A 44 4.60 -11.84 -20.81
C TYR A 44 5.48 -11.12 -19.79
N SER A 45 5.21 -9.86 -19.51
CA SER A 45 5.99 -9.01 -18.62
C SER A 45 5.49 -9.10 -17.18
N PRO A 46 6.37 -9.22 -16.18
CA PRO A 46 5.97 -9.16 -14.78
C PRO A 46 5.36 -7.78 -14.47
N SER A 47 4.37 -7.75 -13.57
CA SER A 47 3.82 -6.49 -13.09
C SER A 47 4.88 -5.70 -12.31
N PRO A 48 4.87 -4.35 -12.32
CA PRO A 48 5.74 -3.52 -11.49
C PRO A 48 5.78 -3.93 -10.02
N ARG A 49 4.63 -4.31 -9.45
CA ARG A 49 4.54 -4.86 -8.09
C ARG A 49 5.39 -6.13 -7.91
N ASP A 50 5.37 -7.06 -8.88
CA ASP A 50 6.19 -8.28 -8.80
C ASP A 50 7.67 -7.98 -8.98
N VAL A 51 8.02 -7.03 -9.84
CA VAL A 51 9.41 -6.58 -10.02
C VAL A 51 9.97 -6.04 -8.71
N VAL A 52 9.24 -5.14 -8.04
CA VAL A 52 9.69 -4.58 -6.76
C VAL A 52 9.81 -5.66 -5.69
N LEU A 53 8.83 -6.56 -5.55
CA LEU A 53 8.92 -7.65 -4.56
C LEU A 53 10.10 -8.58 -4.84
N ASN A 54 10.39 -8.87 -6.11
CA ASN A 54 11.56 -9.66 -6.48
C ASN A 54 12.88 -8.94 -6.19
N ASN A 55 12.95 -7.62 -6.42
CA ASN A 55 14.14 -6.83 -6.05
C ASN A 55 14.36 -6.83 -4.53
N ILE A 56 13.30 -6.63 -3.74
CA ILE A 56 13.35 -6.73 -2.28
C ILE A 56 13.82 -8.11 -1.86
N ARG A 57 13.31 -9.18 -2.48
CA ARG A 57 13.77 -10.55 -2.18
C ARG A 57 15.27 -10.74 -2.47
N LYS A 58 15.80 -10.14 -3.54
CA LYS A 58 17.22 -10.18 -3.91
C LYS A 58 18.11 -9.39 -2.96
N MET A 59 17.59 -8.34 -2.32
CA MET A 59 18.29 -7.61 -1.27
C MET A 59 18.46 -8.43 0.02
N GLN A 60 17.76 -9.56 0.15
CA GLN A 60 17.80 -10.43 1.32
C GLN A 60 17.61 -9.71 2.67
N PRO A 61 16.55 -8.89 2.84
CA PRO A 61 16.33 -8.19 4.09
C PRO A 61 16.07 -9.14 5.25
N ASP A 62 16.55 -8.77 6.44
CA ASP A 62 16.21 -9.43 7.69
C ASP A 62 14.72 -9.29 7.99
N VAL A 63 14.17 -8.11 7.70
CA VAL A 63 12.75 -7.81 7.89
C VAL A 63 12.22 -6.96 6.74
N PHE A 64 11.11 -7.40 6.15
CA PHE A 64 10.31 -6.59 5.24
C PHE A 64 8.96 -6.25 5.87
N ILE A 65 8.69 -4.96 6.05
CA ILE A 65 7.44 -4.42 6.58
C ILE A 65 6.63 -3.88 5.42
N LEU A 66 5.46 -4.44 5.16
CA LEU A 66 4.56 -3.99 4.09
C LEU A 66 3.23 -3.50 4.68
N PHE A 67 2.90 -2.24 4.43
CA PHE A 67 1.60 -1.68 4.79
C PHE A 67 0.62 -1.85 3.62
N VAL A 68 -0.52 -2.50 3.88
CA VAL A 68 -1.56 -2.74 2.88
C VAL A 68 -2.89 -2.19 3.37
N THR A 69 -3.49 -1.31 2.58
CA THR A 69 -4.88 -0.87 2.77
C THR A 69 -5.81 -1.98 2.31
N ASN A 70 -6.51 -2.62 3.25
CA ASN A 70 -7.36 -3.77 2.96
C ASN A 70 -8.73 -3.35 2.37
N VAL A 71 -8.72 -2.88 1.13
CA VAL A 71 -9.92 -2.39 0.44
C VAL A 71 -10.04 -3.05 -0.93
N SER A 72 -11.23 -3.56 -1.23
CA SER A 72 -11.61 -4.09 -2.54
C SER A 72 -12.49 -3.05 -3.19
N TYR A 73 -11.97 -2.27 -4.14
CA TYR A 73 -12.81 -1.56 -5.14
C TYR A 73 -12.23 -1.77 -6.55
N SER A 74 -11.56 -2.91 -6.74
CA SER A 74 -10.98 -3.37 -8.01
C SER A 74 -11.95 -4.21 -8.84
N ALA A 75 -13.22 -4.27 -8.44
CA ALA A 75 -14.24 -5.00 -9.17
C ALA A 75 -14.40 -4.46 -10.60
N PRO A 76 -14.45 -5.32 -11.63
CA PRO A 76 -14.59 -4.91 -13.03
C PRO A 76 -15.95 -4.27 -13.34
N ILE A 77 -16.94 -4.56 -12.48
CA ILE A 77 -18.33 -4.08 -12.59
C ILE A 77 -18.45 -2.76 -11.82
N PHE A 78 -18.84 -1.70 -12.53
CA PHE A 78 -18.96 -0.35 -11.97
C PHE A 78 -19.83 -0.29 -10.71
N ILE A 79 -21.01 -0.93 -10.71
CA ILE A 79 -21.94 -0.89 -9.57
C ILE A 79 -21.29 -1.49 -8.32
N THR A 80 -20.59 -2.61 -8.45
CA THR A 80 -19.86 -3.26 -7.35
C THR A 80 -18.78 -2.33 -6.81
N ARG A 81 -17.93 -1.81 -7.71
CA ARG A 81 -16.86 -0.87 -7.37
C ARG A 81 -17.38 0.40 -6.69
N PHE A 82 -18.43 1.00 -7.23
CA PHE A 82 -19.07 2.21 -6.67
C PHE A 82 -19.60 1.94 -5.26
N ARG A 83 -20.30 0.82 -5.08
CA ARG A 83 -20.83 0.41 -3.78
C ARG A 83 -19.71 0.19 -2.77
N GLU A 84 -18.66 -0.53 -3.13
CA GLU A 84 -17.49 -0.77 -2.27
C GLU A 84 -16.78 0.53 -1.89
N ALA A 85 -16.54 1.42 -2.86
CA ALA A 85 -15.94 2.73 -2.63
C ALA A 85 -16.81 3.59 -1.70
N LEU A 86 -18.13 3.61 -1.92
CA LEU A 86 -19.08 4.35 -1.08
C LEU A 86 -19.01 3.87 0.37
N PHE A 87 -19.04 2.56 0.62
CA PHE A 87 -18.93 2.02 1.96
C PHE A 87 -17.60 2.39 2.62
N TYR A 88 -16.49 2.21 1.89
CA TYR A 88 -15.16 2.54 2.41
C TYR A 88 -15.05 4.02 2.80
N TYR A 89 -15.36 4.94 1.88
CA TYR A 89 -15.23 6.37 2.17
C TYR A 89 -16.25 6.82 3.22
N SER A 90 -17.47 6.28 3.24
CA SER A 90 -18.43 6.56 4.31
C SER A 90 -17.83 6.26 5.69
N SER A 91 -17.24 5.07 5.88
CA SER A 91 -16.58 4.72 7.15
C SER A 91 -15.42 5.65 7.50
N MET A 92 -14.66 6.13 6.49
CA MET A 92 -13.59 7.10 6.71
C MET A 92 -14.13 8.48 7.14
N PHE A 93 -15.24 8.93 6.55
CA PHE A 93 -15.91 10.17 6.96
C PHE A 93 -16.56 10.04 8.35
N ASP A 94 -17.20 8.91 8.67
CA ASP A 94 -17.78 8.63 9.99
C ASP A 94 -16.69 8.64 11.08
N MET A 95 -15.53 8.04 10.80
CA MET A 95 -14.37 8.11 11.68
C MET A 95 -13.88 9.55 11.89
N LEU A 96 -13.79 10.37 10.83
CA LEU A 96 -13.41 11.78 10.98
C LEU A 96 -14.45 12.59 11.75
N ASP A 97 -15.74 12.30 11.57
CA ASP A 97 -16.82 12.92 12.35
C ASP A 97 -16.73 12.57 13.84
N ALA A 98 -16.31 11.35 14.17
CA ALA A 98 -16.13 10.92 15.56
C ALA A 98 -14.83 11.45 16.20
N THR A 99 -13.76 11.67 15.43
CA THR A 99 -12.42 11.94 15.96
C THR A 99 -11.92 13.37 15.77
N ALA A 100 -12.53 14.15 14.87
CA ALA A 100 -12.09 15.49 14.53
C ALA A 100 -13.26 16.47 14.39
N ARG A 101 -13.11 17.66 14.98
CA ARG A 101 -14.10 18.74 14.84
C ARG A 101 -14.20 19.21 13.38
N ARG A 102 -15.40 19.58 12.94
CA ARG A 102 -15.69 20.03 11.56
C ARG A 102 -14.99 21.33 11.14
N ASP A 103 -14.65 22.18 12.11
CA ASP A 103 -13.91 23.43 11.90
C ASP A 103 -12.39 23.22 11.79
N ASN A 104 -11.89 21.99 11.98
CA ASN A 104 -10.46 21.70 11.90
C ASN A 104 -9.94 21.77 10.46
N HIS A 105 -8.96 22.64 10.22
CA HIS A 105 -8.33 22.81 8.91
C HIS A 105 -7.65 21.53 8.39
N GLN A 106 -7.02 20.73 9.26
CA GLN A 106 -6.40 19.47 8.86
C GLN A 106 -7.44 18.45 8.37
N ARG A 107 -8.60 18.40 9.03
CA ARG A 107 -9.73 17.58 8.59
C ARG A 107 -10.17 17.98 7.18
N PHE A 108 -10.33 19.28 6.94
CA PHE A 108 -10.68 19.80 5.61
C PHE A 108 -9.65 19.39 4.53
N LEU A 109 -8.35 19.44 4.84
CA LEU A 109 -7.30 19.01 3.91
C LEU A 109 -7.39 17.51 3.60
N ILE A 110 -7.70 16.66 4.58
CA ILE A 110 -7.87 15.22 4.38
C ILE A 110 -9.12 14.95 3.53
N GLU A 111 -10.27 15.51 3.91
CA GLU A 111 -11.53 15.26 3.21
C GLU A 111 -11.49 15.75 1.76
N ARG A 112 -11.02 16.98 1.53
CA ARG A 112 -11.04 17.61 0.20
C ARG A 112 -9.80 17.29 -0.63
N GLY A 113 -8.63 17.22 -0.01
CA GLY A 113 -7.36 17.02 -0.70
C GLY A 113 -7.06 15.55 -0.99
N LEU A 114 -7.44 14.65 -0.07
CA LEU A 114 -7.15 13.22 -0.18
C LEU A 114 -8.40 12.43 -0.57
N PHE A 115 -9.40 12.35 0.31
CA PHE A 115 -10.53 11.43 0.15
C PHE A 115 -11.36 11.75 -1.09
N ARG A 116 -11.67 13.03 -1.35
CA ARG A 116 -12.39 13.44 -2.57
C ARG A 116 -11.67 13.00 -3.84
N LYS A 117 -10.35 13.22 -3.93
CA LYS A 117 -9.56 12.87 -5.12
C LYS A 117 -9.52 11.35 -5.31
N CYS A 118 -9.26 10.60 -4.25
CA CYS A 118 -9.22 9.14 -4.30
C CYS A 118 -10.60 8.55 -4.64
N ALA A 119 -11.69 9.06 -4.05
CA ALA A 119 -13.05 8.61 -4.35
C ALA A 119 -13.43 8.89 -5.81
N LEU A 120 -13.11 10.09 -6.33
CA LEU A 120 -13.35 10.43 -7.73
C LEU A 120 -12.56 9.53 -8.68
N ASN A 121 -11.28 9.25 -8.40
CA ASN A 121 -10.48 8.36 -9.24
C ASN A 121 -11.11 6.96 -9.32
N VAL A 122 -11.57 6.41 -8.19
CA VAL A 122 -12.19 5.08 -8.16
C VAL A 122 -13.50 5.04 -8.93
N VAL A 123 -14.32 6.10 -8.86
CA VAL A 123 -15.62 6.14 -9.54
C VAL A 123 -15.48 6.49 -11.02
N ALA A 124 -14.73 7.54 -11.34
CA ALA A 124 -14.68 8.14 -12.68
C ALA A 124 -13.65 7.49 -13.61
N CYS A 125 -12.50 7.04 -13.10
CA CYS A 125 -11.45 6.48 -13.94
C CYS A 125 -11.68 4.97 -14.11
N LYS A 126 -11.85 4.51 -15.36
CA LYS A 126 -11.96 3.10 -15.70
C LYS A 126 -10.88 2.76 -16.73
N GLY A 127 -9.95 1.87 -16.36
CA GLY A 127 -9.19 1.00 -17.27
C GLY A 127 -8.33 1.62 -18.38
N LEU A 128 -8.30 2.94 -18.61
CA LEU A 128 -7.53 3.55 -19.70
C LEU A 128 -6.35 4.40 -19.23
N ASP A 129 -6.37 4.88 -17.97
CA ASP A 129 -5.34 5.79 -17.44
C ASP A 129 -4.50 5.20 -16.30
N GLY A 130 -4.34 3.86 -16.24
CA GLY A 130 -3.47 3.23 -15.23
C GLY A 130 -3.96 3.45 -13.79
N VAL A 131 -5.26 3.25 -13.55
CA VAL A 131 -5.83 3.39 -12.20
C VAL A 131 -5.34 2.25 -11.31
N ASP A 132 -4.63 2.63 -10.26
CA ASP A 132 -4.18 1.76 -9.18
C ASP A 132 -5.35 1.04 -8.52
N TYR A 133 -5.53 -0.22 -8.88
CA TYR A 133 -6.45 -1.11 -8.20
C TYR A 133 -5.81 -1.58 -6.89
N PRO A 134 -6.32 -1.16 -5.72
CA PRO A 134 -5.80 -1.69 -4.47
C PRO A 134 -6.09 -3.19 -4.41
N GLU A 135 -5.05 -3.91 -4.03
CA GLU A 135 -5.15 -5.32 -3.68
C GLU A 135 -5.45 -5.47 -2.19
N ILE A 136 -6.34 -6.39 -1.85
CA ILE A 136 -6.61 -6.74 -0.46
C ILE A 136 -5.45 -7.54 0.14
N TYR A 137 -5.41 -7.63 1.47
CA TYR A 137 -4.35 -8.33 2.20
C TYR A 137 -4.09 -9.75 1.66
N LYS A 138 -5.14 -10.51 1.32
CA LYS A 138 -5.00 -11.88 0.79
C LYS A 138 -4.25 -11.94 -0.55
N GLN A 139 -4.47 -10.96 -1.43
CA GLN A 139 -3.80 -10.89 -2.73
C GLN A 139 -2.32 -10.56 -2.55
N TRP A 140 -2.01 -9.54 -1.73
CA TRP A 140 -0.65 -9.21 -1.33
C TRP A 140 0.05 -10.38 -0.65
N HIS A 141 -0.63 -11.12 0.22
CA HIS A 141 -0.05 -12.30 0.87
C HIS A 141 0.38 -13.36 -0.15
N VAL A 142 -0.48 -13.65 -1.14
CA VAL A 142 -0.15 -14.58 -2.24
C VAL A 142 1.01 -14.05 -3.09
N ARG A 143 1.03 -12.75 -3.44
CA ARG A 143 2.14 -12.11 -4.17
C ARG A 143 3.47 -12.23 -3.42
N ASN A 144 3.49 -11.89 -2.13
CA ASN A 144 4.68 -12.01 -1.29
C ASN A 144 5.18 -13.46 -1.25
N HIS A 145 4.28 -14.43 -1.08
CA HIS A 145 4.64 -15.84 -1.09
C HIS A 145 5.21 -16.28 -2.45
N ARG A 146 4.63 -15.83 -3.57
CA ARG A 146 5.15 -16.11 -4.93
C ARG A 146 6.54 -15.50 -5.17
N ALA A 147 6.80 -14.33 -4.61
CA ALA A 147 8.13 -13.69 -4.64
C ALA A 147 9.14 -14.37 -3.68
N GLY A 148 8.74 -15.43 -2.96
CA GLY A 148 9.62 -16.15 -2.04
C GLY A 148 9.85 -15.46 -0.70
N LEU A 149 8.98 -14.51 -0.33
CA LEU A 149 8.94 -13.88 0.99
C LEU A 149 8.01 -14.68 1.91
N LYS A 150 8.42 -14.82 3.17
CA LYS A 150 7.65 -15.56 4.19
C LYS A 150 7.15 -14.60 5.26
N GLN A 151 5.86 -14.70 5.58
CA GLN A 151 5.29 -13.94 6.67
C GLN A 151 5.87 -14.38 8.02
N LEU A 152 6.36 -13.42 8.79
CA LEU A 152 6.78 -13.63 10.17
C LEU A 152 5.57 -13.59 11.12
N PRO A 153 5.58 -14.37 12.22
CA PRO A 153 4.51 -14.30 13.22
C PRO A 153 4.48 -12.91 13.86
N SER A 154 3.28 -12.36 14.04
CA SER A 154 3.12 -11.07 14.72
C SER A 154 3.54 -11.18 16.19
N ASN A 155 4.33 -10.22 16.66
CA ASN A 155 4.68 -10.11 18.06
C ASN A 155 3.43 -9.76 18.89
N ARG A 156 3.08 -10.59 19.88
CA ARG A 156 1.87 -10.44 20.69
C ARG A 156 1.86 -9.14 21.49
N ASP A 157 3.01 -8.70 21.98
CA ASP A 157 3.14 -7.47 22.75
C ASP A 157 2.93 -6.24 21.87
N VAL A 158 3.44 -6.27 20.64
CA VAL A 158 3.17 -5.23 19.63
C VAL A 158 1.69 -5.17 19.31
N VAL A 159 1.04 -6.32 19.07
CA VAL A 159 -0.41 -6.36 18.79
C VAL A 159 -1.22 -5.85 19.97
N LYS A 160 -0.83 -6.18 21.21
CA LYS A 160 -1.46 -5.70 22.43
C LYS A 160 -1.33 -4.17 22.55
N ALA A 161 -0.12 -3.64 22.39
CA ALA A 161 0.14 -2.20 22.45
C ALA A 161 -0.66 -1.43 21.39
N VAL A 162 -0.72 -1.93 20.15
CA VAL A 162 -1.54 -1.31 19.09
C VAL A 162 -3.03 -1.35 19.45
N ARG A 163 -3.53 -2.46 20.00
CA ARG A 163 -4.93 -2.58 20.43
C ARG A 163 -5.27 -1.62 21.57
N GLU A 164 -4.36 -1.41 22.50
CA GLU A 164 -4.53 -0.47 23.61
C GLU A 164 -4.57 0.97 23.10
N LYS A 165 -3.67 1.35 22.18
CA LYS A 165 -3.67 2.68 21.55
C LYS A 165 -4.94 3.04 20.78
N VAL A 166 -5.67 2.06 20.28
CA VAL A 166 -6.95 2.31 19.55
C VAL A 166 -8.12 2.51 20.53
N LYS A 167 -7.97 2.13 21.80
CA LYS A 167 -9.00 2.33 22.84
C LYS A 167 -8.87 3.66 23.58
N GLU A 168 -7.69 4.27 23.52
CA GLU A 168 -7.42 5.63 24.03
C GLU A 168 -8.05 6.68 23.11
#